data_AF-A0AA45C845-F1
#
_entry.id   AF-A0AA45C845-F1
#
_cell.length_a   1.000
_cell.length_b   1.000
_cell.length_c   1.000
_cell.angle_alpha   90.00
_cell.angle_beta   90.00
_cell.angle_gamma   90.00
#
_symmetry.space_group_name_H-M   'P 1'
#
loop_
_entity.id
_entity.type
_entity.pdbx_description
1 polymer ?
#
loop_
_entity_poly.entity_id
_entity_poly.type
_entity_poly.pdbx_seq_one_letter_code
_entity_poly.pdbx_strand_id
1 'polypeptide(L)' 'MKGLKICILGLSIILISGFILIDDMSNLGGFGEVFLFFLGIIIIILGINKKE' A
#
# COMPACT_ATOMS: atom_id res chain seq x y z
N MET A 1 20.37 2.37 0.56
CA MET A 1 19.19 2.46 -0.38
C MET A 1 18.05 1.45 -0.15
N LYS A 2 18.16 0.43 0.72
CA LYS A 2 17.13 -0.62 0.82
C LYS A 2 15.80 -0.12 1.43
N GLY A 3 15.86 0.73 2.45
CA GLY A 3 14.67 1.33 3.08
C GLY A 3 13.83 2.15 2.10
N LEU A 4 14.47 3.02 1.30
CA LEU A 4 13.80 3.83 0.28
C LEU A 4 13.04 2.96 -0.75
N LYS A 5 13.65 1.86 -1.21
CA LYS A 5 12.99 0.93 -2.15
C LYS A 5 11.74 0.28 -1.53
N ILE A 6 11.76 0.00 -0.23
CA ILE A 6 10.61 -0.55 0.50
C ILE A 6 9.50 0.51 0.64
N CYS A 7 9.86 1.76 0.92
CA CYS A 7 8.90 2.87 0.95
C CYS A 7 8.24 3.08 -0.42
N ILE A 8 9.02 3.03 -1.50
CA ILE A 8 8.47 3.14 -2.87
C ILE A 8 7.52 1.98 -3.15
N LEU A 9 7.87 0.75 -2.76
CA LEU A 9 7.00 -0.41 -2.92
C LEU A 9 5.68 -0.26 -2.15
N GLY A 10 5.74 0.18 -0.89
CA GLY A 10 4.54 0.47 -0.10
C GLY A 10 3.68 1.57 -0.71
N LEU A 11 4.31 2.62 -1.25
CA LEU A 11 3.61 3.70 -1.95
C LEU A 11 2.88 3.20 -3.19
N SER A 12 3.50 2.32 -3.99
CA SER A 12 2.86 1.69 -5.15
C SER A 12 1.60 0.91 -4.76
N ILE A 13 1.67 0.16 -3.65
CA ILE A 13 0.55 -0.64 -3.15
C ILE A 13 -0.61 0.27 -2.72
N ILE A 14 -0.32 1.37 -2.02
CA ILE A 14 -1.32 2.38 -1.62
C ILE A 14 -2.00 3.01 -2.84
N LEU A 15 -1.24 3.34 -3.88
CA LEU A 15 -1.79 3.96 -5.09
C LEU A 15 -2.70 2.99 -5.86
N ILE A 16 -2.28 1.73 -5.98
CA ILE A 16 -3.09 0.69 -6.66
C ILE A 16 -4.36 0.42 -5.85
N SER A 17 -4.26 0.25 -4.53
CA SER A 17 -5.44 0.01 -3.70
C SER A 17 -6.37 1.20 -3.66
N GLY A 18 -5.85 2.43 -3.61
CA GLY A 18 -6.66 3.65 -3.69
C GLY A 18 -7.39 3.81 -5.04
N PHE A 19 -6.75 3.41 -6.14
CA PHE A 19 -7.39 3.39 -7.46
C PHE A 19 -8.53 2.39 -7.53
N ILE A 20 -8.32 1.18 -7.00
CA ILE A 20 -9.36 0.12 -6.98
C ILE A 20 -10.50 0.49 -6.02
N LEU A 21 -10.21 1.18 -4.91
CA LEU A 21 -11.21 1.62 -3.93
C LEU A 21 -12.23 2.61 -4.52
N ILE A 22 -11.81 3.43 -5.49
CA ILE A 22 -12.66 4.43 -6.16
C ILE A 22 -13.51 3.76 -7.27
N ASP A 23 -13.18 2.54 -7.68
CA ASP A 23 -13.91 1.81 -8.71
C ASP A 23 -15.16 1.13 -8.15
N ASP A 24 -16.33 1.65 -8.50
CA ASP A 24 -17.65 1.15 -8.08
C ASP A 24 -17.91 -0.30 -8.52
N MET A 25 -17.14 -0.83 -9.49
CA MET A 25 -17.25 -2.21 -10.00
C MET A 25 -16.29 -3.19 -9.31
N SER A 26 -15.59 -2.79 -8.24
CA SER A 26 -14.55 -3.65 -7.68
C SER A 26 -15.10 -4.93 -7.03
N ASN A 27 -14.58 -6.07 -7.50
CA ASN A 27 -15.02 -7.42 -7.14
C ASN A 27 -14.54 -7.87 -5.74
N LEU A 28 -13.74 -7.05 -5.05
CA LEU A 28 -13.20 -7.34 -3.71
C LEU A 28 -14.13 -6.86 -2.56
N GLY A 29 -15.22 -6.16 -2.90
CA GLY A 29 -16.26 -5.79 -1.93
C GLY A 29 -15.86 -4.68 -0.95
N GLY A 30 -14.95 -3.78 -1.35
CA GLY A 30 -14.50 -2.62 -0.57
C GLY A 30 -13.57 -2.96 0.61
N PHE A 31 -13.77 -4.11 1.24
CA PHE A 31 -13.02 -4.53 2.42
C PHE A 31 -11.59 -5.00 2.08
N GLY A 32 -11.42 -5.65 0.93
CA GLY A 32 -10.11 -6.13 0.48
C GLY A 32 -9.17 -4.98 0.07
N GLU A 33 -9.71 -3.93 -0.55
CA GLU A 33 -8.97 -2.73 -0.95
C GLU A 33 -8.51 -1.93 0.26
N VAL A 34 -9.39 -1.74 1.25
CA VAL A 34 -9.05 -1.09 2.51
C VAL A 34 -7.95 -1.87 3.23
N PHE A 35 -8.03 -3.21 3.25
CA PHE A 35 -6.98 -4.05 3.81
C PHE A 35 -5.64 -3.87 3.08
N LEU A 36 -5.63 -3.89 1.74
CA LEU A 36 -4.43 -3.65 0.92
C LEU A 36 -3.83 -2.25 1.15
N PHE A 37 -4.68 -1.23 1.32
CA PHE A 37 -4.26 0.13 1.65
C PHE A 37 -3.55 0.19 3.00
N PHE A 38 -4.11 -0.42 4.04
CA PHE A 38 -3.47 -0.53 5.36
C PHE A 38 -2.14 -1.30 5.29
N LEU A 39 -2.08 -2.36 4.49
CA LEU A 39 -0.88 -3.16 4.31
C LEU A 39 0.25 -2.34 3.64
N GLY A 40 -0.09 -1.51 2.65
CA GLY A 40 0.83 -0.56 2.04
C GLY A 40 1.41 0.45 3.05
N ILE A 41 0.59 0.97 3.97
CA ILE A 41 1.05 1.88 5.04
C ILE A 41 2.05 1.16 5.97
N ILE A 42 1.75 -0.07 6.38
CA ILE A 42 2.64 -0.85 7.25
C ILE A 42 3.99 -1.08 6.55
N ILE A 43 3.99 -1.39 5.26
CA ILE A 43 5.21 -1.56 4.47
C ILE A 43 6.03 -0.26 4.43
N ILE A 44 5.39 0.90 4.28
CA ILE A 44 6.09 2.19 4.35
C ILE A 44 6.71 2.40 5.74
N ILE A 45 5.96 2.15 6.81
CA ILE A 45 6.47 2.29 8.18
C ILE A 45 7.68 1.38 8.41
N LEU A 46 7.63 0.14 7.93
CA LEU A 46 8.76 -0.79 7.97
C LEU A 46 9.95 -0.29 7.14
N GLY A 47 9.70 0.32 5.98
CA GLY A 47 10.72 0.92 5.13
C GLY A 47 11.40 2.14 5.76
N ILE A 48 10.64 2.98 6.46
CA ILE A 48 11.14 4.16 7.20
C ILE A 48 11.97 3.72 8.41
N ASN A 49 11.49 2.73 9.16
CA ASN A 49 12.20 2.19 10.32
C ASN A 49 13.41 1.32 9.95
N LYS A 50 13.56 0.97 8.67
CA LYS A 50 14.74 0.30 8.15
C LYS A 50 15.89 1.32 8.01
N LYS A 51 16.53 1.63 9.14
CA LYS A 51 17.89 2.19 9.13
C LYS A 51 18.80 1.17 8.41
N GLU A 52 19.65 1.70 7.52
CA GLU A 52 20.34 0.98 6.44
C GLU A 52 20.81 -0.45 6.73
#